data_AF-A0A0V0PX45-F1
#
_entry.id   AF-A0A0V0PX45-F1
#
_cell.length_a   1.000
_cell.length_b   1.000
_cell.length_c   1.000
_cell.angle_alpha   90.00
_cell.angle_beta   90.00
_cell.angle_gamma   90.00
#
_symmetry.space_group_name_H-M   'P 1'
#
loop_
_entity.id
_entity.type
_entity.pdbx_description
1 polymer ?
#
loop_
_entity_poly.entity_id
_entity_poly.type
_entity_poly.pdbx_seq_one_letter_code
_entity_poly.pdbx_strand_id
1 'polypeptide(L)'
;MELIVGNRRITAAAIHPIPGGIEAELRGEAVLPLLDEAFQGTGRIEILGGGMDRRPMDVAGIEMRGASTLVTLLCAGEAARLH
;
A
#
# COMPACT_ATOMS: atom_id res chain seq x y z
N MET A 1 -2.33 -1.40 11.10
CA MET A 1 -2.34 -1.94 9.72
C MET A 1 -1.00 -1.58 9.11
N GLU A 2 -0.44 -2.47 8.31
CA GLU A 2 0.84 -2.26 7.62
C GLU A 2 0.66 -2.52 6.13
N LEU A 3 1.60 -2.04 5.31
CA LEU A 3 1.68 -2.41 3.90
C LEU A 3 2.74 -3.51 3.75
N ILE A 4 2.40 -4.55 3.01
CA ILE A 4 3.39 -5.48 2.45
C ILE A 4 3.67 -4.99 1.04
N VAL A 5 4.93 -4.73 0.73
CA VAL A 5 5.38 -4.21 -0.55
C VAL A 5 6.51 -5.11 -1.03
N GLY A 6 6.21 -5.96 -2.00
CA GLY A 6 7.11 -7.05 -2.41
C GLY A 6 7.34 -8.02 -1.24
N ASN A 7 8.57 -8.09 -0.73
CA ASN A 7 8.92 -8.91 0.44
C ASN A 7 9.13 -8.08 1.72
N ARG A 8 8.80 -6.78 1.69
CA ARG A 8 9.02 -5.85 2.81
C ARG A 8 7.72 -5.53 3.52
N ARG A 9 7.80 -5.35 4.83
CA ARG A 9 6.73 -4.71 5.61
C ARG A 9 7.08 -3.24 5.79
N ILE A 10 6.14 -2.39 5.46
CA ILE A 10 6.24 -0.94 5.54
C ILE A 10 5.19 -0.44 6.52
N THR A 11 5.65 0.27 7.54
CA THR A 11 4.77 0.98 8.46
C THR A 11 4.48 2.36 7.88
N ALA A 12 3.23 2.60 7.51
CA ALA A 12 2.77 3.93 7.13
C ALA A 12 2.64 4.83 8.37
N ALA A 13 2.85 6.14 8.21
CA ALA A 13 2.63 7.13 9.25
C ALA A 13 1.14 7.21 9.63
N ALA A 14 0.25 7.05 8.65
CA ALA A 14 -1.18 6.95 8.85
C ALA A 14 -1.82 6.10 7.74
N ILE A 15 -2.94 5.43 8.05
CA ILE A 15 -3.75 4.68 7.09
C ILE A 15 -5.22 5.02 7.33
N HIS A 16 -5.90 5.45 6.28
CA HIS A 16 -7.31 5.81 6.30
C HIS A 16 -8.07 4.93 5.30
N PRO A 17 -9.09 4.18 5.73
CA PRO A 17 -9.96 3.46 4.80
C PRO A 17 -10.74 4.44 3.91
N ILE A 18 -10.84 4.11 2.64
CA ILE A 18 -11.69 4.81 1.66
C ILE A 18 -12.59 3.78 0.95
N PRO A 19 -13.65 4.21 0.25
CA PRO A 19 -14.43 3.30 -0.58
C PRO A 19 -13.53 2.55 -1.57
N GLY A 20 -13.48 1.23 -1.45
CA GLY A 20 -12.70 0.36 -2.34
C GLY A 20 -11.21 0.21 -2.01
N GLY A 21 -10.70 0.82 -0.93
CA GLY A 21 -9.27 0.70 -0.60
C GLY A 21 -8.84 1.53 0.61
N ILE A 22 -7.62 2.08 0.54
CA ILE A 22 -7.03 2.94 1.59
C ILE A 22 -6.28 4.13 1.00
N GLU A 23 -6.09 5.14 1.83
CA GLU A 23 -5.07 6.15 1.69
C GLU A 23 -4.00 5.93 2.77
N ALA A 24 -2.75 5.78 2.35
CA ALA A 24 -1.60 5.60 3.22
C ALA A 24 -0.67 6.81 3.14
N GLU A 25 -0.30 7.37 4.29
CA GLU A 25 0.72 8.41 4.37
C GLU A 25 2.08 7.76 4.65
N LEU A 26 3.03 7.92 3.74
CA LEU A 26 4.40 7.42 3.85
C LEU A 26 5.39 8.56 4.03
N ARG A 27 6.47 8.28 4.76
CA ARG A 27 7.55 9.23 5.03
C ARG A 27 8.91 8.51 4.99
N GLY A 28 9.94 9.22 4.52
CA GLY A 28 11.32 8.74 4.52
C GLY A 28 11.50 7.39 3.80
N GLU A 29 12.15 6.45 4.46
CA GLU A 29 12.52 5.11 3.93
C GLU A 29 11.32 4.27 3.47
N ALA A 30 10.10 4.59 3.91
CA ALA A 30 8.89 3.91 3.48
C ALA A 30 8.50 4.22 2.02
N VAL A 31 8.98 5.33 1.46
CA VAL A 31 8.54 5.84 0.15
C VAL A 31 9.18 5.05 -0.99
N LEU A 32 10.50 4.90 -0.99
CA LEU A 32 11.23 4.29 -2.11
C LEU A 32 10.79 2.87 -2.45
N PRO A 33 10.63 1.94 -1.47
CA PRO A 33 10.23 0.57 -1.81
C PRO A 33 8.84 0.51 -2.44
N LEU A 34 7.92 1.40 -2.05
CA LEU A 34 6.61 1.50 -2.68
C LEU A 34 6.73 1.99 -4.13
N LEU A 35 7.52 3.04 -4.38
CA LEU A 35 7.72 3.54 -5.73
C LEU A 35 8.36 2.48 -6.65
N ASP A 36 9.37 1.77 -6.14
CA ASP A 36 10.04 0.71 -6.88
C ASP A 36 9.04 -0.37 -7.32
N GLU A 37 8.21 -0.87 -6.40
CA GLU A 37 7.20 -1.89 -6.73
C GLU A 37 6.08 -1.34 -7.64
N ALA A 38 5.64 -0.10 -7.41
CA ALA A 38 4.59 0.52 -8.22
C ALA A 38 5.04 0.74 -9.67
N PHE A 39 6.30 1.15 -9.91
CA PHE A 39 6.79 1.47 -11.25
C PHE A 39 7.41 0.29 -11.99
N GLN A 40 7.92 -0.73 -11.31
CA GLN A 40 8.42 -1.94 -11.97
C GLN A 40 7.29 -2.86 -12.45
N GLY A 41 6.05 -2.64 -12.01
CA GLY A 41 4.87 -3.40 -12.44
C GLY A 41 4.85 -4.85 -11.95
N THR A 42 5.85 -5.24 -11.16
CA THR A 42 5.95 -6.53 -10.46
C THR A 42 5.30 -6.50 -9.07
N GLY A 43 4.87 -5.32 -8.64
CA GLY A 43 4.51 -4.96 -7.29
C GLY A 43 3.31 -5.68 -6.71
N ARG A 44 3.60 -6.69 -5.88
CA ARG A 44 2.64 -7.26 -4.95
C ARG A 44 2.53 -6.33 -3.74
N ILE A 45 1.59 -5.40 -3.80
CA ILE A 45 1.23 -4.56 -2.65
C ILE A 45 0.02 -5.21 -1.97
N GLU A 46 0.11 -5.47 -0.67
CA GLU A 46 -0.96 -6.05 0.13
C GLU A 46 -1.11 -5.27 1.44
N ILE A 47 -2.29 -5.28 2.04
CA ILE A 47 -2.49 -4.76 3.41
C ILE A 47 -2.30 -5.89 4.42
N LEU A 48 -1.64 -5.63 5.54
CA LEU A 48 -1.61 -6.53 6.69
C LEU A 48 -2.46 -5.96 7.85
N GLY A 49 -3.44 -6.75 8.27
CA GLY A 49 -4.40 -6.47 9.34
C GLY A 49 -5.69 -5.79 8.89
N GLY A 50 -6.70 -5.80 9.78
CA GLY A 50 -8.01 -5.18 9.52
C GLY A 50 -8.88 -5.98 8.54
N GLY A 51 -9.95 -5.36 8.04
CA GLY A 51 -10.92 -6.01 7.13
C GLY A 51 -10.44 -6.22 5.70
N MET A 52 -9.22 -5.78 5.36
CA MET A 52 -8.58 -5.92 4.05
C MET A 52 -7.29 -6.75 4.14
N ASP A 53 -7.17 -7.59 5.17
CA ASP A 53 -5.97 -8.39 5.42
C ASP A 53 -5.60 -9.24 4.20
N ARG A 54 -4.33 -9.15 3.81
CA ARG A 54 -3.69 -9.80 2.64
C ARG A 54 -4.38 -9.55 1.31
N ARG A 55 -5.16 -8.49 1.21
CA ARG A 55 -5.85 -8.15 -0.03
C ARG A 55 -4.86 -7.47 -0.98
N PRO A 56 -4.77 -7.90 -2.25
CA PRO A 56 -3.91 -7.26 -3.23
C PRO A 56 -4.42 -5.85 -3.55
N MET A 57 -3.47 -4.93 -3.75
CA MET A 57 -3.71 -3.49 -3.92
C MET A 57 -2.98 -2.96 -5.15
N ASP A 58 -3.66 -2.11 -5.91
CA ASP A 58 -3.07 -1.33 -6.99
C ASP A 58 -2.86 0.12 -6.53
N VAL A 59 -1.74 0.71 -6.94
CA VAL A 59 -1.50 2.15 -6.75
C VAL A 59 -2.33 2.94 -7.76
N ALA A 60 -3.33 3.67 -7.26
CA ALA A 60 -4.20 4.51 -8.06
C ALA A 60 -3.73 5.98 -8.11
N GLY A 61 -2.98 6.42 -7.09
CA GLY A 61 -2.49 7.78 -7.01
C GLY A 61 -1.34 7.93 -6.03
N ILE A 62 -0.41 8.83 -6.35
CA ILE A 62 0.69 9.22 -5.49
C ILE A 62 0.75 10.74 -5.48
N GLU A 63 0.70 11.33 -4.29
CA GLU A 63 0.82 12.77 -4.10
C GLU A 63 1.92 13.07 -3.08
N MET A 64 2.90 13.87 -3.49
CA MET A 64 4.03 14.27 -2.64
C MET A 64 3.85 15.71 -2.16
N ARG A 65 3.86 15.90 -0.84
CA ARG A 65 3.68 17.19 -0.16
C ARG A 65 4.74 17.38 0.92
N GLY A 66 5.77 18.17 0.62
CA GLY A 66 6.86 18.43 1.56
C GLY A 66 7.53 17.14 2.03
N ALA A 67 7.41 16.82 3.33
CA ALA A 67 8.00 15.62 3.94
C ALA A 67 7.08 14.38 3.95
N SER A 68 5.95 14.45 3.26
CA SER A 68 4.91 13.41 3.24
C SER A 68 4.57 12.98 1.82
N THR A 69 4.31 11.68 1.65
CA THR A 69 3.77 11.10 0.43
C THR A 69 2.44 10.43 0.75
N LEU A 70 1.34 10.94 0.20
CA LEU A 70 0.03 10.30 0.27
C LEU A 70 -0.09 9.33 -0.91
N VAL A 71 -0.50 8.10 -0.62
CA VAL A 71 -0.64 7.03 -1.60
C VAL A 71 -2.07 6.51 -1.53
N THR A 72 -2.77 6.57 -2.65
CA THR A 72 -4.10 5.96 -2.80
C THR A 72 -3.94 4.56 -3.35
N LEU A 73 -4.39 3.57 -2.57
CA LEU A 73 -4.36 2.16 -2.90
C LEU A 73 -5.77 1.62 -3.04
N LEU A 74 -6.08 0.96 -4.16
CA LEU A 74 -7.39 0.35 -4.42
C LEU A 74 -7.26 -1.17 -4.43
N CYS A 75 -8.29 -1.86 -3.95
CA CYS A 75 -8.31 -3.32 -3.95
C CYS A 75 -8.31 -3.86 -5.39
N ALA A 76 -7.29 -4.64 -5.75
CA ALA A 76 -7.12 -5.21 -7.09
C ALA A 76 -7.87 -6.55 -7.28
N GLY A 77 -8.34 -7.17 -6.19
CA GLY A 77 -8.99 -8.47 -6.24
C GLY A 77 -9.37 -9.03 -4.87
N GLU A 78 -9.69 -10.32 -4.81
CA GLU A 78 -9.88 -11.05 -3.56
C GLU A 78 -8.53 -11.32 -2.88
N ALA A 79 -8.53 -11.41 -1.55
CA ALA A 79 -7.36 -11.88 -0.81
C ALA A 79 -7.05 -13.34 -1.20
N ALA A 80 -5.77 -13.69 -1.27
CA ALA A 80 -5.37 -15.06 -1.56
C ALA A 80 -5.94 -16.02 -0.49
N ARG A 81 -6.66 -17.05 -0.92
CA ARG A 81 -7.16 -18.09 -0.01
C ARG A 81 -5.97 -18.90 0.49
N LEU A 82 -5.87 -19.04 1.81
CA LEU A 82 -4.94 -19.99 2.42
C LEU A 82 -5.50 -21.39 2.16
N HIS A 83 -4.74 -22.20 1.43
CA HIS A 83 -4.97 -23.64 1.27
C HIS A 83 -4.29 -24.39 2.41
#